data_AF-A0A5N5JPS5-F1
#
_entry.id   AF-A0A5N5JPS5-F1
#
_cell.length_a   1.000
_cell.length_b   1.000
_cell.length_c   1.000
_cell.angle_alpha   90.00
_cell.angle_beta   90.00
_cell.angle_gamma   90.00
#
_symmetry.space_group_name_H-M   'P 1'
#
loop_
_entity.id
_entity.type
_entity.pdbx_description
1 polymer ?
#
loop_
_entity_poly.entity_id
_entity_poly.type
_entity_poly.pdbx_seq_one_letter_code
_entity_poly.pdbx_strand_id
1 'polypeptide(L)'
;MGKRGRACVVVLGDIGRSPRMQYHALSLALQASLQVDIVAYGGSEPHRALRENQSIHIHKMKQWPTIPQGLPKMLKPFMLLLKPLFQFLMLLWYLCVKIPAPDVFLVQNPPSVPTLVAVKWASWLRNAKFIVDWHNFGYTLLALSLGRNSRFVTVYRWFERHYGKMAHGALCVTRAMQHELTQNWGIKAAVLYDQPPEFFHPASLEEKHKLFCRLGEHISESQGVRDCASHGAVGMGSPNLNETLFTAMVADDIFLKPNRPALVVSSTSW
;
A
#
# COMPACT_ATOMS: atom_id res chain seq x y z
N MET A 1 -32.55 -7.18 -10.67
CA MET A 1 -31.51 -6.50 -11.46
C MET A 1 -30.41 -7.50 -11.75
N GLY A 2 -30.05 -7.68 -13.02
CA GLY A 2 -28.98 -8.62 -13.43
C GLY A 2 -27.60 -8.15 -12.96
N LYS A 3 -26.68 -9.10 -12.77
CA LYS A 3 -25.26 -8.80 -12.50
C LYS A 3 -24.65 -8.15 -13.74
N ARG A 4 -23.93 -7.04 -13.57
CA ARG A 4 -23.21 -6.33 -14.63
C ARG A 4 -21.89 -7.01 -14.99
N GLY A 5 -21.38 -7.90 -14.12
CA GLY A 5 -20.10 -8.58 -14.29
C GLY A 5 -18.91 -7.64 -14.07
N ARG A 6 -19.06 -6.60 -13.23
CA ARG A 6 -18.04 -5.57 -13.04
C ARG A 6 -17.72 -5.31 -11.57
N ALA A 7 -16.45 -5.13 -11.27
CA ALA A 7 -15.97 -4.67 -9.97
C ALA A 7 -15.14 -3.40 -10.11
N CYS A 8 -15.19 -2.53 -9.11
CA CYS A 8 -14.29 -1.38 -9.04
C CYS A 8 -13.41 -1.49 -7.80
N VAL A 9 -12.09 -1.41 -8.01
CA VAL A 9 -11.09 -1.39 -6.95
C VAL A 9 -10.65 0.06 -6.73
N VAL A 10 -10.78 0.56 -5.50
CA VAL A 10 -10.56 1.98 -5.18
C VAL A 10 -9.39 2.12 -4.22
N VAL A 11 -8.38 2.91 -4.61
CA VAL A 11 -7.18 3.16 -3.82
C VAL A 11 -6.89 4.66 -3.81
N LEU A 12 -7.06 5.35 -2.69
CA LEU A 12 -6.66 6.76 -2.58
C LEU A 12 -5.15 6.87 -2.29
N GLY A 13 -4.34 6.33 -3.20
CA GLY A 13 -2.90 6.14 -3.09
C GLY A 13 -2.31 5.66 -4.42
N ASP A 14 -0.97 5.57 -4.49
CA ASP A 14 -0.27 5.06 -5.67
C ASP A 14 -0.54 3.56 -5.85
N ILE A 15 -1.19 3.19 -6.96
CA ILE A 15 -1.51 1.78 -7.25
C ILE A 15 -0.27 0.91 -7.37
N GLY A 16 0.84 1.43 -7.91
CA GLY A 16 2.09 0.68 -8.07
C GLY A 16 2.72 0.33 -6.70
N ARG A 17 2.33 1.04 -5.64
CA ARG A 17 2.75 0.79 -4.26
C ARG A 17 1.67 0.12 -3.39
N SER A 18 0.64 -0.42 -4.03
CA SER A 18 -0.49 -1.05 -3.35
C SER A 18 -0.66 -2.52 -3.81
N PRO A 19 0.33 -3.39 -3.56
CA PRO A 19 0.38 -4.75 -4.12
C PRO A 19 -0.88 -5.57 -3.79
N ARG A 20 -1.37 -5.50 -2.55
CA ARG A 20 -2.61 -6.16 -2.11
C ARG A 20 -3.81 -5.83 -2.99
N MET A 21 -3.98 -4.56 -3.37
CA MET A 21 -5.10 -4.14 -4.22
C MET A 21 -4.90 -4.56 -5.68
N GLN A 22 -3.66 -4.66 -6.14
CA GLN A 22 -3.35 -5.24 -7.44
C GLN A 22 -3.72 -6.74 -7.47
N TYR A 23 -3.46 -7.49 -6.39
CA TYR A 23 -3.87 -8.91 -6.31
C TYR A 23 -5.37 -9.08 -6.22
N HIS A 24 -6.07 -8.20 -5.48
CA HIS A 24 -7.53 -8.20 -5.48
C HIS A 24 -8.09 -7.97 -6.89
N ALA A 25 -7.55 -7.01 -7.63
CA ALA A 25 -7.96 -6.77 -9.01
C ALA A 25 -7.69 -7.99 -9.91
N LEU A 26 -6.52 -8.64 -9.78
CA LEU A 26 -6.19 -9.86 -10.52
C LEU A 26 -7.12 -11.02 -10.17
N SER A 27 -7.40 -11.26 -8.89
CA SER A 27 -8.31 -12.32 -8.44
C SER A 27 -9.74 -12.08 -8.95
N LEU A 28 -10.24 -10.84 -8.88
CA LEU A 28 -11.55 -10.47 -9.43
C LEU A 28 -11.61 -10.70 -10.95
N ALA A 29 -10.54 -10.39 -11.68
CA ALA A 29 -10.49 -10.57 -13.13
C ALA A 29 -10.35 -12.04 -13.53
N LEU A 30 -9.41 -12.77 -12.93
CA LEU A 30 -9.01 -14.10 -13.36
C LEU A 30 -9.87 -15.21 -12.76
N GLN A 31 -10.22 -15.10 -11.47
CA GLN A 31 -10.93 -16.17 -10.76
C GLN A 31 -12.44 -15.94 -10.75
N ALA A 32 -12.89 -14.69 -10.66
CA ALA A 32 -14.31 -14.34 -10.69
C ALA A 32 -14.80 -13.93 -12.09
N SER A 33 -13.91 -13.86 -13.08
CA SER A 33 -14.21 -13.50 -14.48
C SER A 33 -14.96 -12.16 -14.61
N LEU A 34 -14.59 -11.17 -13.79
CA LEU A 34 -15.19 -9.84 -13.81
C LEU A 34 -14.34 -8.86 -14.62
N GLN A 35 -14.98 -7.85 -15.21
CA GLN A 35 -14.30 -6.65 -15.67
C GLN A 35 -13.98 -5.76 -14.46
N VAL A 36 -12.73 -5.34 -14.35
CA VAL A 36 -12.24 -4.60 -13.17
C VAL A 36 -11.79 -3.20 -13.55
N ASP A 37 -12.39 -2.20 -12.92
CA ASP A 37 -11.98 -0.80 -13.03
C ASP A 37 -11.19 -0.40 -11.77
N ILE A 38 -9.91 -0.06 -11.90
CA ILE A 38 -9.08 0.42 -10.79
C ILE A 38 -9.09 1.94 -10.80
N VAL A 39 -9.57 2.57 -9.73
CA VAL A 39 -9.50 4.02 -9.52
C VAL A 39 -8.45 4.32 -8.46
N ALA A 40 -7.32 4.88 -8.90
CA ALA A 40 -6.17 5.11 -8.02
C ALA A 40 -5.31 6.30 -8.43
N TYR A 41 -4.35 6.71 -7.60
CA TYR A 41 -3.29 7.61 -8.06
C TYR A 41 -2.27 6.86 -8.91
N GLY A 42 -1.75 7.55 -9.94
CA GLY A 42 -0.54 7.09 -10.63
C GLY A 42 0.73 7.41 -9.85
N GLY A 43 1.86 6.99 -10.40
CA GLY A 43 3.18 7.21 -9.82
C GLY A 43 4.11 6.08 -10.23
N SER A 44 4.13 5.03 -9.42
CA SER A 44 4.93 3.83 -9.65
C SER A 44 4.24 2.89 -10.65
N GLU A 45 5.02 2.13 -11.42
CA GLU A 45 4.47 1.17 -12.38
C GLU A 45 3.84 -0.04 -11.66
N PRO A 46 2.58 -0.39 -11.96
CA PRO A 46 1.96 -1.62 -11.46
C PRO A 46 2.62 -2.88 -12.01
N HIS A 47 2.33 -4.01 -11.37
CA HIS A 47 2.78 -5.33 -11.81
C HIS A 47 2.41 -5.58 -13.27
N ARG A 48 3.32 -6.23 -13.99
CA ARG A 48 3.16 -6.56 -15.41
C ARG A 48 1.86 -7.32 -15.68
N ALA A 49 1.56 -8.31 -14.85
CA ALA A 49 0.32 -9.10 -14.94
C ALA A 49 -0.96 -8.24 -14.85
N LEU A 50 -0.92 -7.13 -14.10
CA LEU A 50 -2.04 -6.20 -14.00
C LEU A 50 -2.22 -5.37 -15.28
N ARG A 51 -1.10 -4.91 -15.86
CA ARG A 51 -1.09 -4.06 -17.06
C ARG A 51 -1.42 -4.81 -18.34
N GLU A 52 -1.04 -6.08 -18.42
CA GLU A 52 -1.27 -6.93 -19.60
C GLU A 52 -2.67 -7.58 -19.59
N ASN A 53 -3.41 -7.50 -18.47
CA ASN A 53 -4.72 -8.12 -18.35
C ASN A 53 -5.80 -7.25 -19.02
N GLN A 54 -6.39 -7.77 -20.10
CA GLN A 54 -7.42 -7.07 -20.90
C GLN A 54 -8.73 -6.80 -20.13
N SER A 55 -8.99 -7.51 -19.03
CA SER A 55 -10.17 -7.29 -18.20
C SER A 55 -9.97 -6.20 -17.14
N ILE A 56 -8.76 -5.64 -17.03
CA ILE A 56 -8.40 -4.65 -16.00
C ILE A 56 -8.14 -3.29 -16.65
N HIS A 57 -8.85 -2.26 -16.18
CA HIS A 57 -8.78 -0.90 -16.68
C HIS A 57 -8.33 0.04 -15.56
N ILE A 58 -7.17 0.69 -15.72
CA ILE A 58 -6.58 1.56 -14.70
C ILE A 58 -6.92 3.02 -14.99
N HIS A 59 -7.67 3.65 -14.08
CA HIS A 59 -8.08 5.04 -14.11
C HIS A 59 -7.25 5.85 -13.11
N LYS A 60 -6.19 6.49 -13.62
CA LYS A 60 -5.25 7.30 -12.81
C LYS A 60 -5.85 8.67 -12.48
N MET A 61 -6.18 8.90 -11.22
CA MET A 61 -6.67 10.19 -10.71
C MET A 61 -5.56 11.23 -10.59
N LYS A 62 -5.92 12.50 -10.82
CA LYS A 62 -5.02 13.63 -10.55
C LYS A 62 -4.81 13.78 -9.04
N GLN A 63 -3.55 13.84 -8.63
CA GLN A 63 -3.18 14.07 -7.23
C GLN A 63 -3.37 15.55 -6.85
N TRP A 64 -3.62 15.79 -5.56
CA TRP A 64 -3.62 17.16 -5.02
C TRP A 64 -2.22 17.77 -5.18
N PRO A 65 -2.10 18.99 -5.74
CA PRO A 65 -0.79 19.60 -5.97
C PRO A 65 -0.02 19.80 -4.67
N THR A 66 1.30 19.62 -4.74
CA THR A 66 2.19 19.93 -3.61
C THR A 66 2.10 21.41 -3.29
N ILE A 67 1.87 21.74 -2.01
CA ILE A 67 1.81 23.13 -1.55
C ILE A 67 3.20 23.77 -1.74
N PRO A 68 3.34 24.88 -2.49
CA PRO A 68 4.62 25.54 -2.69
C PRO A 68 5.25 25.98 -1.35
N GLN A 69 6.57 25.85 -1.23
CA GLN A 69 7.28 26.19 0.01
C GLN A 69 7.15 27.68 0.40
N GLY A 70 6.84 28.57 -0.55
CA GLY A 70 6.63 30.00 -0.32
C GLY A 70 5.21 30.42 0.11
N LEU A 71 4.27 29.49 0.31
CA LEU A 71 2.88 29.86 0.62
C LEU A 71 2.77 30.44 2.06
N PRO A 72 2.05 31.57 2.25
CA PRO A 72 1.82 32.16 3.57
C PRO A 72 1.30 31.15 4.60
N LYS A 73 1.87 31.16 5.81
CA LYS A 73 1.53 30.19 6.88
C LYS A 73 0.03 30.16 7.22
N MET A 74 -0.68 31.28 7.04
CA MET A 74 -2.12 31.39 7.28
C MET A 74 -2.99 30.58 6.30
N LEU A 75 -2.50 30.32 5.08
CA LEU A 75 -3.25 29.57 4.07
C LEU A 75 -3.07 28.05 4.20
N LYS A 76 -2.05 27.59 4.93
CA LYS A 76 -1.78 26.17 5.16
C LYS A 76 -2.97 25.41 5.78
N PRO A 77 -3.62 25.87 6.86
CA PRO A 77 -4.79 25.18 7.41
C PRO A 77 -5.97 25.12 6.44
N PHE A 78 -6.21 26.18 5.66
CA PHE A 78 -7.25 26.20 4.64
C PHE A 78 -6.99 25.13 3.55
N MET A 79 -5.74 25.04 3.08
CA MET A 79 -5.33 24.02 2.09
C MET A 79 -5.46 22.59 2.62
N LEU A 80 -5.22 22.37 3.92
CA LEU A 80 -5.41 21.06 4.56
C LEU A 80 -6.88 20.62 4.57
N LEU A 81 -7.83 21.55 4.65
CA LEU A 81 -9.27 21.27 4.57
C LEU A 81 -9.75 21.13 3.11
N LEU A 82 -9.18 21.91 2.19
CA LEU A 82 -9.53 21.86 0.78
C LEU A 82 -9.08 20.56 0.10
N LYS A 83 -7.95 19.99 0.54
CA LYS A 83 -7.42 18.73 -0.01
C LYS A 83 -8.42 17.57 0.08
N PRO A 84 -8.97 17.20 1.27
CA PRO A 84 -10.00 16.16 1.37
C PRO A 84 -11.25 16.47 0.55
N LEU A 85 -11.66 17.74 0.44
CA LEU A 85 -12.82 18.13 -0.37
C LEU A 85 -12.57 17.88 -1.87
N PHE A 86 -11.41 18.29 -2.38
CA PHE A 86 -11.03 18.00 -3.76
C PHE A 86 -10.95 16.50 -4.02
N GLN A 87 -10.30 15.75 -3.12
CA GLN A 87 -10.20 14.30 -3.22
C GLN A 87 -11.59 13.64 -3.22
N PHE A 88 -12.52 14.11 -2.40
CA PHE A 88 -13.91 13.65 -2.35
C PHE A 88 -14.62 13.86 -3.69
N LEU A 89 -14.59 15.09 -4.23
CA LEU A 89 -15.25 15.42 -5.48
C LEU A 89 -14.65 14.66 -6.67
N MET A 90 -13.32 14.53 -6.71
CA MET A 90 -12.62 13.76 -7.73
C MET A 90 -13.00 12.27 -7.67
N LEU A 91 -12.96 11.66 -6.48
CA LEU A 91 -13.39 10.27 -6.32
C LEU A 91 -14.84 10.10 -6.79
N LEU A 92 -15.76 10.97 -6.35
CA LEU A 92 -17.16 10.86 -6.72
C LEU A 92 -17.35 10.98 -8.24
N TRP A 93 -16.65 11.91 -8.91
CA TRP A 93 -16.69 12.03 -10.36
C TRP A 93 -16.17 10.76 -11.06
N TYR A 94 -15.06 10.18 -10.60
CA TYR A 94 -14.55 8.94 -11.19
C TYR A 94 -15.55 7.79 -11.02
N LEU A 95 -16.06 7.58 -9.80
CA LEU A 95 -16.92 6.45 -9.45
C LEU A 95 -18.36 6.58 -10.00
N CYS A 96 -18.86 7.81 -10.17
CA CYS A 96 -20.23 8.09 -10.61
C CYS A 96 -20.35 8.56 -12.06
N VAL A 97 -19.26 8.94 -12.73
CA VAL A 97 -19.32 9.49 -14.10
C VAL A 97 -18.31 8.82 -15.02
N LYS A 98 -17.03 8.75 -14.62
CA LYS A 98 -15.95 8.31 -15.51
C LYS A 98 -15.99 6.81 -15.81
N ILE A 99 -16.24 5.98 -14.79
CA ILE A 99 -16.24 4.52 -14.94
C ILE A 99 -17.66 3.98 -15.19
N PRO A 100 -17.80 2.85 -15.90
CA PRO A 100 -19.06 2.13 -15.97
C PRO A 100 -19.53 1.69 -14.58
N ALA A 101 -20.84 1.62 -14.35
CA ALA A 101 -21.39 1.29 -13.05
C ALA A 101 -21.00 -0.16 -12.64
N PRO A 102 -20.28 -0.38 -11.52
CA PRO A 102 -19.91 -1.72 -11.08
C PRO A 102 -21.04 -2.40 -10.29
N ASP A 103 -20.93 -3.70 -10.06
CA ASP A 103 -21.75 -4.44 -9.09
C ASP A 103 -21.20 -4.29 -7.66
N VAL A 104 -19.90 -4.08 -7.53
CA VAL A 104 -19.20 -3.99 -6.25
C VAL A 104 -18.05 -2.98 -6.29
N PHE A 105 -17.94 -2.18 -5.24
CA PHE A 105 -16.76 -1.39 -4.93
C PHE A 105 -15.96 -2.08 -3.82
N LEU A 106 -14.67 -2.31 -4.06
CA LEU A 106 -13.71 -2.78 -3.07
C LEU A 106 -12.71 -1.64 -2.79
N VAL A 107 -12.77 -1.07 -1.59
CA VAL A 107 -11.93 0.09 -1.22
C VAL A 107 -10.82 -0.31 -0.26
N GLN A 108 -9.61 0.20 -0.51
CA GLN A 108 -8.52 0.15 0.46
C GLN A 108 -8.73 1.17 1.58
N ASN A 109 -8.65 0.74 2.84
CA ASN A 109 -8.57 1.62 4.00
C ASN A 109 -7.25 1.39 4.76
N PRO A 110 -6.48 2.44 5.08
CA PRO A 110 -6.75 3.89 4.92
C PRO A 110 -6.36 4.46 3.52
N PRO A 111 -6.67 5.74 3.21
CA PRO A 111 -7.31 6.75 4.07
C PRO A 111 -8.83 6.64 4.12
N SER A 112 -9.42 6.84 5.29
CA SER A 112 -10.87 6.72 5.50
C SER A 112 -11.64 7.96 5.03
N VAL A 113 -11.11 9.13 5.37
CA VAL A 113 -11.60 10.44 4.91
C VAL A 113 -10.73 10.90 3.73
N PRO A 114 -11.30 11.25 2.57
CA PRO A 114 -12.72 11.24 2.21
C PRO A 114 -13.22 9.90 1.60
N THR A 115 -12.35 8.91 1.44
CA THR A 115 -12.58 7.75 0.57
C THR A 115 -13.83 6.95 0.89
N LEU A 116 -14.04 6.57 2.16
CA LEU A 116 -15.18 5.72 2.53
C LEU A 116 -16.52 6.41 2.25
N VAL A 117 -16.58 7.74 2.39
CA VAL A 117 -17.79 8.52 2.09
C VAL A 117 -18.07 8.52 0.61
N ALA A 118 -17.06 8.88 -0.20
CA ALA A 118 -17.20 8.94 -1.65
C ALA A 118 -17.64 7.59 -2.21
N VAL A 119 -17.02 6.50 -1.76
CA VAL A 119 -17.38 5.15 -2.20
C VAL A 119 -18.75 4.74 -1.69
N LYS A 120 -19.12 5.07 -0.44
CA LYS A 120 -20.46 4.75 0.08
C LYS A 120 -21.56 5.46 -0.70
N TRP A 121 -21.34 6.74 -1.02
CA TRP A 121 -22.29 7.54 -1.81
C TRP A 121 -22.39 7.02 -3.24
N ALA A 122 -21.26 6.71 -3.88
CA ALA A 122 -21.23 6.09 -5.20
C ALA A 122 -21.92 4.72 -5.21
N SER A 123 -21.69 3.90 -4.18
CA SER A 123 -22.35 2.59 -3.98
C SER A 123 -23.87 2.74 -3.93
N TRP A 124 -24.38 3.73 -3.19
CA TRP A 124 -25.82 3.99 -3.13
C TRP A 124 -26.37 4.47 -4.49
N LEU A 125 -25.72 5.47 -5.12
CA LEU A 125 -26.15 6.01 -6.42
C LEU A 125 -26.12 4.98 -7.55
N ARG A 126 -25.17 4.04 -7.52
CA ARG A 126 -25.00 3.00 -8.56
C ARG A 126 -25.69 1.68 -8.25
N ASN A 127 -26.34 1.57 -7.08
CA ASN A 127 -26.88 0.33 -6.53
C ASN A 127 -25.84 -0.81 -6.52
N ALA A 128 -24.62 -0.51 -6.06
CA ALA A 128 -23.50 -1.43 -6.00
C ALA A 128 -23.20 -1.81 -4.55
N LYS A 129 -22.61 -2.99 -4.32
CA LYS A 129 -22.09 -3.37 -3.01
C LYS A 129 -20.84 -2.57 -2.67
N PHE A 130 -20.59 -2.42 -1.38
CA PHE A 130 -19.50 -1.62 -0.83
C PHE A 130 -18.73 -2.49 0.15
N ILE A 131 -17.50 -2.83 -0.18
CA ILE A 131 -16.62 -3.69 0.62
C ILE A 131 -15.39 -2.88 1.02
N VAL A 132 -15.04 -2.93 2.30
CA VAL A 132 -13.85 -2.26 2.84
C VAL A 132 -12.76 -3.28 3.12
N ASP A 133 -11.57 -3.07 2.56
CA ASP A 133 -10.38 -3.84 2.88
C ASP A 133 -9.50 -3.06 3.87
N TRP A 134 -9.46 -3.55 5.11
CA TRP A 134 -8.80 -2.92 6.25
C TRP A 134 -7.34 -3.35 6.32
N HIS A 135 -6.43 -2.40 6.03
CA HIS A 135 -4.98 -2.60 6.09
C HIS A 135 -4.40 -2.01 7.37
N ASN A 136 -5.00 -0.92 7.82
CA ASN A 136 -4.68 -0.24 9.07
C ASN A 136 -5.89 0.57 9.52
N PHE A 137 -5.81 1.13 10.72
CA PHE A 137 -6.79 2.09 11.21
C PHE A 137 -6.28 3.51 10.95
N GLY A 138 -6.98 4.29 10.14
CA GLY A 138 -6.58 5.65 9.83
C GLY A 138 -6.49 6.53 11.07
N TYR A 139 -7.36 6.30 12.08
CA TYR A 139 -7.29 7.04 13.34
C TYR A 139 -6.00 6.76 14.14
N THR A 140 -5.43 5.55 14.07
CA THR A 140 -4.19 5.24 14.80
C THR A 140 -3.00 5.90 14.13
N LEU A 141 -2.95 5.91 12.79
CA LEU A 141 -1.93 6.65 12.03
C LEU A 141 -2.00 8.15 12.33
N LEU A 142 -3.21 8.71 12.36
CA LEU A 142 -3.42 10.11 12.70
C LEU A 142 -3.00 10.43 14.14
N ALA A 143 -3.22 9.50 15.06
CA ALA A 143 -2.80 9.63 16.46
C ALA A 143 -1.28 9.68 16.64
N LEU A 144 -0.50 9.09 15.72
CA LEU A 144 0.96 9.22 15.73
C LEU A 144 1.41 10.66 15.44
N SER A 145 0.67 11.39 14.60
CA SER A 145 1.01 12.78 14.24
C SER A 145 0.41 13.83 15.18
N LEU A 146 -0.84 13.63 15.62
CA LEU A 146 -1.59 14.63 16.41
C LEU A 146 -1.68 14.28 17.90
N GLY A 147 -1.20 13.11 18.31
CA GLY A 147 -1.35 12.58 19.67
C GLY A 147 -2.71 11.90 19.89
N ARG A 148 -2.70 10.86 20.73
CA ARG A 148 -3.88 10.01 21.01
C ARG A 148 -5.05 10.76 21.66
N ASN A 149 -4.76 11.82 22.42
CA ASN A 149 -5.75 12.61 23.16
C ASN A 149 -6.38 13.75 22.32
N SER A 150 -5.98 13.88 21.05
CA SER A 150 -6.53 14.91 20.18
C SER A 150 -8.01 14.66 19.88
N ARG A 151 -8.86 15.68 20.06
CA ARG A 151 -10.29 15.62 19.67
C ARG A 151 -10.47 15.24 18.20
N PHE A 152 -9.52 15.64 17.36
CA PHE A 152 -9.54 15.33 15.92
C PHE A 152 -9.38 13.83 15.64
N VAL A 153 -8.54 13.14 16.42
CA VAL A 153 -8.38 11.67 16.34
C VAL A 153 -9.66 10.97 16.78
N THR A 154 -10.33 11.45 17.83
CA THR A 154 -11.61 10.91 18.28
C THR A 154 -12.69 11.04 17.21
N VAL A 155 -12.79 12.21 16.56
CA VAL A 155 -13.73 12.44 15.45
C VAL A 155 -13.39 11.53 14.27
N TYR A 156 -12.10 11.41 13.90
CA TYR A 156 -11.68 10.52 12.82
C TYR A 156 -12.02 9.06 13.12
N ARG A 157 -11.77 8.58 14.34
CA ARG A 157 -12.13 7.23 14.77
C ARG A 157 -13.63 6.99 14.67
N TRP A 158 -14.44 7.94 15.13
CA TRP A 158 -15.91 7.84 15.02
C TRP A 158 -16.34 7.74 13.56
N PHE A 159 -15.79 8.58 12.69
CA PHE A 159 -16.11 8.61 11.28
C PHE A 159 -15.72 7.29 10.58
N GLU A 160 -14.49 6.84 10.81
CA GLU A 160 -13.95 5.60 10.25
C GLU A 160 -14.82 4.41 10.68
N ARG A 161 -15.22 4.35 11.96
CA ARG A 161 -16.15 3.34 12.48
C ARG A 161 -17.55 3.44 11.87
N HIS A 162 -18.09 4.65 11.73
CA HIS A 162 -19.42 4.89 11.20
C HIS A 162 -19.53 4.39 9.75
N TYR A 163 -18.66 4.86 8.87
CA TYR A 163 -18.68 4.43 7.46
C TYR A 163 -18.23 2.98 7.28
N GLY A 164 -17.34 2.48 8.15
CA GLY A 164 -16.96 1.06 8.19
C GLY A 164 -18.16 0.15 8.44
N LYS A 165 -19.06 0.50 9.37
CA LYS A 165 -20.30 -0.26 9.62
C LYS A 165 -21.30 -0.25 8.48
N MET A 166 -21.24 0.76 7.60
CA MET A 166 -22.14 0.86 6.45
C MET A 166 -21.70 0.01 5.25
N ALA A 167 -20.56 -0.67 5.37
CA ALA A 167 -20.06 -1.61 4.38
C ALA A 167 -20.92 -2.89 4.35
N HIS A 168 -21.14 -3.39 3.14
CA HIS A 168 -21.82 -4.67 2.90
C HIS A 168 -20.91 -5.87 3.16
N GLY A 169 -19.59 -5.66 3.21
CA GLY A 169 -18.60 -6.66 3.55
C GLY A 169 -17.29 -6.00 4.00
N ALA A 170 -16.45 -6.75 4.70
CA ALA A 170 -15.15 -6.28 5.15
C ALA A 170 -14.09 -7.38 5.02
N LEU A 171 -12.89 -6.98 4.61
CA LEU A 171 -11.68 -7.82 4.56
C LEU A 171 -10.64 -7.19 5.49
N CYS A 172 -9.73 -7.97 6.07
CA CYS A 172 -8.66 -7.42 6.90
C CYS A 172 -7.39 -8.26 6.82
N VAL A 173 -6.25 -7.61 7.09
CA VAL A 173 -4.91 -8.20 6.95
C VAL A 173 -4.54 -9.21 8.04
N THR A 174 -5.18 -9.15 9.22
CA THR A 174 -4.81 -10.00 10.36
C THR A 174 -6.00 -10.41 11.23
N ARG A 175 -5.87 -11.55 11.93
CA ARG A 175 -6.83 -11.97 12.98
C ARG A 175 -6.93 -10.97 14.13
N ALA A 176 -5.84 -10.30 14.50
CA ALA A 176 -5.87 -9.27 15.54
C ALA A 176 -6.76 -8.10 15.12
N MET A 177 -6.63 -7.64 13.87
CA MET A 177 -7.50 -6.60 13.31
C MET A 177 -8.95 -7.06 13.19
N GLN A 178 -9.19 -8.31 12.75
CA GLN A 178 -10.54 -8.89 12.73
C GLN A 178 -11.19 -8.87 14.11
N HIS A 179 -10.45 -9.21 15.16
CA HIS A 179 -10.93 -9.19 16.53
C HIS A 179 -11.30 -7.78 16.97
N GLU A 180 -10.45 -6.78 16.73
CA GLU A 180 -10.74 -5.37 16.99
C GLU A 180 -11.99 -4.89 16.23
N LEU A 181 -12.09 -5.20 14.94
CA LEU A 181 -13.24 -4.85 14.11
C LEU A 181 -14.53 -5.51 14.64
N THR A 182 -14.46 -6.77 15.06
CA THR A 182 -15.65 -7.50 15.54
C THR A 182 -16.08 -7.03 16.91
N GLN A 183 -15.16 -7.00 17.89
CA GLN A 183 -15.47 -6.72 19.29
C GLN A 183 -15.75 -5.24 19.53
N ASN A 184 -14.89 -4.36 19.02
CA ASN A 184 -14.97 -2.94 19.33
C ASN A 184 -15.77 -2.18 18.28
N TRP A 185 -15.75 -2.62 17.03
CA TRP A 185 -16.41 -1.91 15.93
C TRP A 185 -17.73 -2.54 15.51
N GLY A 186 -18.01 -3.79 15.87
CA GLY A 186 -19.20 -4.51 15.40
C GLY A 186 -19.19 -4.78 13.89
N ILE A 187 -18.01 -4.87 13.29
CA ILE A 187 -17.79 -5.14 11.86
C ILE A 187 -17.26 -6.56 11.73
N LYS A 188 -18.01 -7.42 11.03
CA LYS A 188 -17.57 -8.77 10.69
C LYS A 188 -16.69 -8.72 9.45
N ALA A 189 -15.40 -8.97 9.61
CA ALA A 189 -14.44 -9.01 8.51
C ALA A 189 -13.93 -10.43 8.26
N ALA A 190 -13.62 -10.77 7.02
CA ALA A 190 -12.84 -11.96 6.68
C ALA A 190 -11.35 -11.64 6.73
N VAL A 191 -10.53 -12.53 7.28
CA VAL A 191 -9.07 -12.37 7.28
C VAL A 191 -8.52 -12.87 5.97
N LEU A 192 -7.81 -11.99 5.26
CA LEU A 192 -6.98 -12.33 4.13
C LEU A 192 -5.58 -11.84 4.45
N TYR A 193 -4.66 -12.76 4.72
CA TYR A 193 -3.27 -12.42 4.98
C TYR A 193 -2.60 -11.98 3.68
N ASP A 194 -1.70 -11.01 3.78
CA ASP A 194 -0.79 -10.72 2.68
C ASP A 194 0.21 -11.85 2.54
N GLN A 195 0.21 -12.47 1.37
CA GLN A 195 1.18 -13.49 0.99
C GLN A 195 2.04 -12.94 -0.14
N PRO A 196 3.36 -13.22 -0.11
CA PRO A 196 4.20 -12.87 -1.23
C PRO A 196 3.73 -13.66 -2.46
N PRO A 197 3.58 -13.00 -3.63
CA PRO A 197 3.32 -13.67 -4.90
C PRO A 197 4.31 -14.78 -5.24
N GLU A 198 3.92 -15.65 -6.16
CA GLU A 198 4.76 -16.73 -6.69
C GLU A 198 6.09 -16.26 -7.29
N PHE A 199 6.17 -15.02 -7.77
CA PHE A 199 7.44 -14.48 -8.29
C PHE A 199 8.43 -14.08 -7.18
N PHE A 200 8.01 -13.99 -5.92
CA PHE A 200 8.93 -13.89 -4.81
C PHE A 200 9.50 -15.28 -4.54
N HIS A 201 10.78 -15.44 -4.83
CA HIS A 201 11.53 -16.65 -4.55
C HIS A 201 12.73 -16.32 -3.66
N PRO A 202 13.30 -17.33 -2.98
CA PRO A 202 14.62 -17.18 -2.39
C PRO A 202 15.61 -16.67 -3.43
N ALA A 203 16.28 -15.56 -3.15
CA ALA A 203 17.27 -14.99 -4.07
C ALA A 203 18.43 -15.98 -4.27
N SER A 204 18.82 -16.16 -5.53
CA SER A 204 20.02 -16.88 -5.95
C SER A 204 21.28 -16.23 -5.38
N LEU A 205 22.40 -16.96 -5.39
CA LEU A 205 23.69 -16.42 -4.92
C LEU A 205 24.13 -15.22 -5.77
N GLU A 206 23.87 -15.25 -7.07
CA GLU A 206 24.17 -14.16 -8.00
C GLU A 206 23.35 -12.91 -7.69
N GLU A 207 22.03 -13.05 -7.48
CA GLU A 207 21.15 -11.93 -7.10
C GLU A 207 21.56 -11.32 -5.76
N LYS A 208 21.92 -12.17 -4.77
CA LYS A 208 22.45 -11.70 -3.48
C LYS A 208 23.75 -10.93 -3.67
N HIS A 209 24.70 -11.48 -4.43
CA HIS A 209 25.97 -10.83 -4.70
C HIS A 209 25.77 -9.46 -5.34
N LYS A 210 25.02 -9.39 -6.45
CA LYS A 210 24.68 -8.13 -7.14
C LYS A 210 24.00 -7.14 -6.21
N LEU A 211 23.03 -7.57 -5.41
CA LEU A 211 22.33 -6.71 -4.45
C LEU A 211 23.30 -6.10 -3.43
N PHE A 212 24.15 -6.92 -2.81
CA PHE A 212 25.09 -6.46 -1.78
C PHE A 212 26.28 -5.70 -2.34
N CYS A 213 26.66 -5.88 -3.62
CA CYS A 213 27.58 -4.97 -4.29
C CYS A 213 26.97 -3.57 -4.41
N ARG A 214 25.71 -3.47 -4.88
CA ARG A 214 25.02 -2.16 -4.98
C ARG A 214 24.79 -1.49 -3.63
N LEU A 215 24.51 -2.27 -2.58
CA LEU A 215 24.28 -1.76 -1.24
C LEU A 215 25.58 -1.59 -0.44
N GLY A 216 26.72 -2.02 -0.97
CA GLY A 216 27.99 -2.10 -0.25
C GLY A 216 28.40 -0.77 0.36
N GLU A 217 28.35 0.30 -0.44
CA GLU A 217 28.69 1.66 0.01
C GLU A 217 27.76 2.12 1.13
N HIS A 218 26.45 1.96 0.96
CA HIS A 218 25.44 2.38 1.95
C HIS A 218 25.47 1.60 3.26
N ILE A 219 25.87 0.32 3.23
CA ILE A 219 25.94 -0.53 4.42
C ILE A 219 27.29 -0.39 5.13
N SER A 220 28.35 -0.01 4.41
CA SER A 220 29.71 0.07 4.97
C SER A 220 30.04 1.45 5.57
N GLU A 221 29.19 2.46 5.35
CA GLU A 221 29.30 3.77 6.00
C GLU A 221 29.08 3.65 7.52
N SER A 222 30.16 3.83 8.30
CA SER A 222 30.14 3.66 9.76
C SER A 222 29.22 4.69 10.43
N GLN A 223 28.11 4.24 11.02
CA GLN A 223 27.23 5.14 11.81
C GLN A 223 27.59 5.18 13.31
N GLY A 224 28.68 4.55 13.74
CA GLY A 224 29.18 4.66 15.11
C GLY A 224 30.24 3.64 15.51
N VAL A 225 30.75 3.78 16.74
CA VAL A 225 31.88 3.02 17.33
C VAL A 225 31.60 1.50 17.48
N ARG A 226 30.34 1.05 17.32
CA ARG A 226 29.92 -0.36 17.46
C ARG A 226 29.30 -0.92 16.17
N ASP A 227 29.81 -0.50 15.02
CA ASP A 227 29.33 -1.00 13.74
C ASP A 227 30.05 -2.31 13.34
N CYS A 228 29.28 -3.39 13.30
CA CYS A 228 29.71 -4.73 12.89
C CYS A 228 30.10 -4.78 11.41
N ALA A 229 29.50 -3.93 10.56
CA ALA A 229 29.80 -3.85 9.14
C ALA A 229 31.18 -3.24 8.89
N SER A 230 31.51 -2.16 9.62
CA SER A 230 32.83 -1.52 9.53
C SER A 230 33.95 -2.43 10.03
N HIS A 231 33.75 -3.18 11.12
CA HIS A 231 34.77 -4.11 11.64
C HIS A 231 35.03 -5.30 10.71
N GLY A 232 34.01 -5.78 9.99
CA GLY A 232 34.19 -6.79 8.93
C GLY A 232 34.87 -6.26 7.68
N ALA A 233 34.79 -4.94 7.43
CA ALA A 233 35.41 -4.26 6.31
C ALA A 233 36.86 -3.81 6.57
N VAL A 234 37.33 -3.80 7.83
CA VAL A 234 38.72 -3.40 8.20
C VAL A 234 39.80 -4.31 7.58
N GLY A 235 39.44 -5.47 7.02
CA GLY A 235 40.32 -6.32 6.21
C GLY A 235 40.21 -6.15 4.69
N MET A 236 39.27 -5.34 4.18
CA MET A 236 39.11 -5.09 2.74
C MET A 236 40.11 -4.04 2.27
N GLY A 237 41.33 -4.47 2.00
CA GLY A 237 42.29 -3.68 1.23
C GLY A 237 41.75 -3.42 -0.17
N SER A 238 41.49 -2.15 -0.49
CA SER A 238 40.90 -1.64 -1.74
C SER A 238 39.46 -2.11 -2.04
N PRO A 239 38.64 -1.30 -2.73
CA PRO A 239 37.32 -1.70 -3.18
C PRO A 239 37.46 -2.71 -4.32
N ASN A 240 37.78 -3.96 -4.00
CA ASN A 240 37.67 -5.05 -4.96
C ASN A 240 36.18 -5.24 -5.26
N LEU A 241 35.78 -4.91 -6.50
CA LEU A 241 34.41 -5.06 -7.05
C LEU A 241 33.82 -6.48 -6.91
N ASN A 242 34.63 -7.45 -6.52
CA ASN A 242 34.32 -8.87 -6.48
C ASN A 242 33.98 -9.40 -5.07
N GLU A 243 33.95 -8.55 -4.03
CA GLU A 243 33.62 -8.97 -2.67
C GLU A 243 32.56 -8.11 -2.00
N THR A 244 31.70 -8.75 -1.20
CA THR A 244 30.73 -8.11 -0.32
C THR A 244 30.88 -8.63 1.11
N LEU A 245 30.09 -8.11 2.05
CA LEU A 245 30.01 -8.63 3.42
C LEU A 245 29.57 -10.10 3.49
N PHE A 246 28.81 -10.57 2.49
CA PHE A 246 28.18 -11.90 2.50
C PHE A 246 28.82 -12.88 1.53
N THR A 247 29.39 -12.40 0.42
CA THR A 247 29.83 -13.22 -0.72
C THR A 247 31.19 -12.76 -1.25
N ALA A 248 31.93 -13.68 -1.86
CA ALA A 248 33.12 -13.38 -2.67
C ALA A 248 32.99 -14.04 -4.05
N MET A 249 33.50 -13.38 -5.08
CA MET A 249 33.57 -13.89 -6.44
C MET A 249 35.03 -14.24 -6.78
N VAL A 250 35.28 -15.49 -7.17
CA VAL A 250 36.59 -15.99 -7.58
C VAL A 250 36.43 -16.72 -8.90
N ALA A 251 37.12 -16.25 -9.95
CA ALA A 251 37.09 -16.86 -11.28
C ALA A 251 35.66 -17.14 -11.79
N ASP A 252 34.79 -16.12 -11.73
CA ASP A 252 33.36 -16.14 -12.09
C ASP A 252 32.42 -16.95 -11.20
N ASP A 253 32.94 -17.73 -10.25
CA ASP A 253 32.12 -18.44 -9.27
C ASP A 253 31.88 -17.61 -8.00
N ILE A 254 30.64 -17.62 -7.52
CA ILE A 254 30.19 -16.85 -6.35
C ILE A 254 29.99 -17.79 -5.16
N PHE A 255 30.69 -17.50 -4.06
CA PHE A 255 30.61 -18.29 -2.83
C PHE A 255 30.21 -17.44 -1.61
N LEU A 256 29.57 -18.08 -0.63
CA LEU A 256 29.25 -17.45 0.65
C LEU A 256 30.49 -17.40 1.54
N LYS A 257 30.74 -16.24 2.17
CA LYS A 257 31.83 -16.12 3.14
C LYS A 257 31.53 -16.95 4.41
N PRO A 258 32.51 -17.67 4.97
CA PRO A 258 32.32 -18.49 6.16
C PRO A 258 31.98 -17.65 7.41
N ASN A 259 32.60 -16.47 7.55
CA ASN A 259 32.40 -15.56 8.69
C ASN A 259 31.44 -14.39 8.38
N ARG A 260 30.47 -14.61 7.49
CA ARG A 260 29.50 -13.56 7.11
C ARG A 260 28.57 -13.21 8.28
N PRO A 261 28.15 -11.94 8.42
CA PRO A 261 27.18 -11.55 9.44
C PRO A 261 25.79 -12.12 9.13
N ALA A 262 24.91 -12.16 10.14
CA ALA A 262 23.49 -12.38 9.94
C ALA A 262 22.81 -11.05 9.59
N LEU A 263 21.98 -11.03 8.54
CA LEU A 263 21.16 -9.88 8.21
C LEU A 263 19.74 -10.07 8.75
N VAL A 264 19.34 -9.18 9.64
CA VAL A 264 17.95 -9.10 10.12
C VAL A 264 17.30 -7.90 9.45
N VAL A 265 16.31 -8.15 8.60
CA VAL A 265 15.51 -7.11 7.96
C VAL A 265 14.13 -7.08 8.62
N SER A 266 13.72 -5.90 9.07
CA SER A 266 12.34 -5.65 9.46
C SER A 266 11.68 -4.81 8.37
N SER A 267 10.60 -5.33 7.77
CA SER A 267 9.81 -4.64 6.76
C SER A 267 8.34 -4.67 7.15
N THR A 268 7.61 -3.61 6.80
CA THR A 268 6.15 -3.54 6.92
C THR A 268 5.56 -3.75 5.52
N SER A 269 5.07 -4.97 5.24
CA SER A 269 4.51 -5.45 3.96
C SER A 269 5.50 -6.12 3.01
N TRP A 270 4.99 -7.16 2.32
CA TRP A 270 5.53 -7.74 1.09
C TRP A 270 4.85 -7.11 -0.12
#